data_AF-A0A5J5S785-F1
#
_entry.id   AF-A0A5J5S785-F1
#
_cell.length_a   1.000
_cell.length_b   1.000
_cell.length_c   1.000
_cell.angle_alpha   90.00
_cell.angle_beta   90.00
_cell.angle_gamma   90.00
#
_symmetry.space_group_name_H-M   'P 1'
#
loop_
_entity.id
_entity.type
_entity.pdbx_description
1 polymer ?
#
loop_
_entity_poly.entity_id
_entity_poly.type
_entity_poly.pdbx_seq_one_letter_code
_entity_poly.pdbx_strand_id
1 'polypeptide(L)'
;MIVEEKLSLFQNVIFTIENKKKKHQAKQQWRMVVRNAVVSNKKVIFKDYASGFPKESDMVVTVDENVKLKVAGDSKDILVNNLYLSCDPYMRLWTTNRSSEIFGPYTL
;
A
#
# COMPACT_ATOMS: atom_id res chain seq x y z
N MET A 1 -44.14 -23.81 -26.05
CA MET A 1 -43.91 -23.14 -24.75
C MET A 1 -42.61 -23.60 -24.08
N ILE A 2 -42.43 -24.90 -23.75
CA ILE A 2 -41.23 -25.40 -23.02
C ILE A 2 -39.90 -25.18 -23.77
N VAL A 3 -39.89 -25.22 -25.10
CA VAL A 3 -38.65 -25.08 -25.91
C VAL A 3 -38.11 -23.63 -25.89
N GLU A 4 -38.98 -22.63 -25.99
CA GLU A 4 -38.58 -21.22 -25.98
C GLU A 4 -38.06 -20.77 -24.61
N GLU A 5 -38.66 -21.27 -23.53
CA GLU A 5 -38.22 -20.98 -22.16
C GLU A 5 -36.81 -21.55 -21.90
N LYS A 6 -36.52 -22.75 -22.41
CA LYS A 6 -35.18 -23.35 -22.35
C LYS A 6 -34.14 -22.58 -23.18
N LEU A 7 -34.52 -22.07 -24.36
CA LEU A 7 -33.66 -21.23 -25.20
C LEU A 7 -33.32 -19.89 -24.51
N SER A 8 -34.32 -19.25 -23.91
CA SER A 8 -34.15 -18.01 -23.13
C SER A 8 -33.21 -18.23 -21.93
N LEU A 9 -33.41 -19.32 -21.17
CA LEU A 9 -32.52 -19.69 -20.06
C LEU A 9 -31.08 -19.92 -20.53
N PHE A 10 -30.89 -20.63 -21.66
CA PHE A 10 -29.56 -20.86 -22.23
C PHE A 10 -28.86 -19.55 -22.62
N GLN A 11 -29.56 -18.65 -23.29
CA GLN A 11 -29.01 -17.34 -23.68
C GLN A 11 -28.62 -16.50 -22.45
N ASN A 12 -29.44 -16.50 -21.40
CA ASN A 12 -29.14 -15.79 -20.15
C ASN A 12 -27.91 -16.36 -19.42
N VAL A 13 -27.74 -17.69 -19.43
CA VAL A 13 -26.55 -18.34 -18.88
C VAL A 13 -25.30 -17.96 -19.68
N ILE A 14 -25.35 -18.02 -21.02
CA ILE A 14 -24.24 -17.63 -21.90
C ILE A 14 -23.85 -16.17 -21.65
N PHE A 15 -24.82 -15.25 -21.65
CA PHE A 15 -24.59 -13.82 -21.39
C PHE A 15 -23.94 -13.57 -20.02
N THR A 16 -24.39 -14.28 -18.99
CA THR A 16 -23.83 -14.19 -17.64
C THR A 16 -22.38 -14.68 -17.60
N ILE A 17 -22.08 -15.78 -18.30
CA ILE A 17 -20.73 -16.34 -18.39
C ILE A 17 -19.80 -15.37 -19.12
N GLU A 18 -20.23 -14.80 -20.24
CA GLU A 18 -19.45 -13.83 -21.00
C GLU A 18 -19.13 -12.57 -20.17
N ASN A 19 -20.11 -12.05 -19.43
CA ASN A 19 -19.90 -10.90 -18.54
C ASN A 19 -18.93 -11.21 -17.39
N LYS A 20 -19.03 -12.40 -16.78
CA LYS A 20 -18.06 -12.84 -15.76
C LYS A 20 -16.66 -12.95 -16.35
N LYS A 21 -16.52 -13.48 -17.57
CA LYS A 21 -15.24 -13.60 -18.29
C LYS A 21 -14.62 -12.22 -18.57
N LYS A 22 -15.40 -11.27 -19.09
CA LYS A 22 -14.97 -9.89 -19.33
C LYS A 22 -14.50 -9.20 -18.04
N LYS A 23 -15.26 -9.34 -16.94
CA LYS A 23 -14.89 -8.77 -15.63
C LYS A 23 -13.58 -9.35 -15.09
N HIS A 24 -13.38 -10.66 -15.25
CA HIS A 24 -12.15 -11.31 -14.84
C HIS A 24 -10.94 -10.85 -15.66
N GLN A 25 -11.09 -10.77 -16.99
CA GLN A 25 -10.05 -10.25 -17.89
C GLN A 25 -9.69 -8.80 -17.56
N ALA A 26 -10.69 -7.92 -17.37
CA ALA A 26 -10.47 -6.54 -16.96
C ALA A 26 -9.75 -6.44 -15.60
N LYS A 27 -10.11 -7.28 -14.63
CA LYS A 27 -9.42 -7.34 -13.33
C LYS A 27 -7.97 -7.77 -13.47
N GLN A 28 -7.66 -8.74 -14.32
CA GLN A 28 -6.28 -9.16 -14.58
C GLN A 28 -5.47 -8.07 -15.29
N GLN A 29 -6.05 -7.43 -16.30
CA GLN A 29 -5.43 -6.32 -17.01
C GLN A 29 -5.15 -5.15 -16.06
N TRP A 30 -6.13 -4.74 -15.25
CA TRP A 30 -5.96 -3.69 -14.26
C TRP A 30 -4.87 -4.04 -13.24
N ARG A 31 -4.82 -5.30 -12.79
CA ARG A 31 -3.77 -5.77 -11.88
C ARG A 31 -2.37 -5.71 -12.49
N MET A 32 -2.24 -5.94 -13.80
CA MET A 32 -0.97 -5.80 -14.52
C MET A 32 -0.55 -4.34 -14.69
N VAL A 33 -1.49 -3.45 -14.97
CA VAL A 33 -1.25 -2.00 -15.06
C VAL A 33 -0.77 -1.46 -13.70
N VAL A 34 -1.46 -1.80 -12.61
CA VAL A 34 -1.08 -1.35 -11.26
C VAL A 34 0.30 -1.87 -10.85
N ARG A 35 0.65 -3.12 -11.18
CA ARG A 35 1.94 -3.74 -10.82
C ARG A 35 3.19 -3.08 -11.41
N ASN A 36 3.05 -2.28 -12.47
CA ASN A 36 4.17 -1.56 -13.07
C ASN A 36 3.95 -0.04 -13.06
N ALA A 37 2.95 0.44 -12.31
CA ALA A 37 2.71 1.86 -12.17
C ALA A 37 3.85 2.52 -11.39
N VAL A 38 4.21 3.72 -11.85
CA VAL A 38 5.05 4.67 -11.12
C VAL A 38 4.11 5.68 -10.51
N VAL A 39 4.23 5.89 -9.20
CA VAL A 39 3.34 6.77 -8.44
C VAL A 39 4.14 7.72 -7.56
N SER A 40 3.53 8.86 -7.25
CA SER A 40 4.03 9.77 -6.22
C SER A 40 3.73 9.24 -4.82
N ASN A 41 4.71 9.27 -3.92
CA ASN A 41 4.57 8.88 -2.52
C ASN A 41 4.97 10.04 -1.60
N LYS A 42 4.02 10.53 -0.80
CA LYS A 42 4.29 11.57 0.19
C LYS A 42 4.88 10.95 1.45
N LYS A 43 5.96 11.54 1.98
CA LYS A 43 6.69 11.05 3.15
C LYS A 43 6.87 12.18 4.15
N VAL A 44 6.73 11.87 5.43
CA VAL A 44 7.18 12.75 6.51
C VAL A 44 8.56 12.27 6.94
N ILE A 45 9.56 13.12 6.79
CA ILE A 45 10.95 12.81 7.13
C ILE A 45 11.33 13.65 8.34
N PHE A 46 11.98 13.00 9.30
CA PHE A 46 12.61 13.66 10.44
C PHE A 46 14.01 14.12 10.02
N LYS A 47 14.28 15.43 10.11
CA LYS A 47 15.48 16.04 9.49
C LYS A 47 16.76 15.71 10.25
N ASP A 48 16.70 15.82 11.58
CA ASP A 48 17.83 15.62 12.49
C ASP A 48 17.30 15.34 13.89
N TYR A 49 18.16 14.83 14.78
CA TYR A 49 17.82 14.58 16.17
C TYR A 49 17.34 15.85 16.89
N ALA A 50 16.22 15.75 17.59
CA ALA A 50 15.64 16.86 18.33
C ALA A 50 16.35 17.03 19.69
N SER A 51 16.73 18.26 20.00
CA SER A 51 17.14 18.66 21.35
C SER A 51 15.91 19.05 22.18
N GLY A 52 15.36 18.11 22.96
CA GLY A 52 14.23 18.35 23.86
C GLY A 52 12.90 17.78 23.36
N PHE A 53 11.87 18.62 23.24
CA PHE A 53 10.57 18.20 22.68
C PHE A 53 10.56 18.39 21.16
N PRO A 54 10.14 17.36 20.38
CA PRO A 54 10.08 17.47 18.93
C PRO A 54 9.04 18.51 18.52
N LYS A 55 9.40 19.30 17.52
CA LYS A 55 8.56 20.36 16.94
C LYS A 55 8.20 20.00 15.51
N GLU A 56 7.16 20.67 15.00
CA GLU A 56 6.77 20.53 13.58
C GLU A 56 7.92 20.89 12.63
N SER A 57 8.75 21.88 13.01
CA SER A 57 9.94 22.31 12.24
C SER A 57 10.97 21.21 12.02
N ASP A 58 11.00 20.20 12.89
CA ASP A 58 11.96 19.09 12.86
C ASP A 58 11.55 18.02 11.83
N MET A 59 10.32 18.12 11.32
CA MET A 59 9.78 17.26 10.28
C MET A 59 9.68 18.02 8.95
N VAL A 60 9.74 17.29 7.85
CA VAL A 60 9.49 17.80 6.50
C VAL A 60 8.62 16.85 5.71
N VAL A 61 7.61 17.40 5.04
CA VAL A 61 6.81 16.66 4.07
C VAL A 61 7.52 16.73 2.73
N THR A 62 7.89 15.56 2.19
CA THR A 62 8.50 15.42 0.87
C THR A 62 7.63 14.55 -0.02
N VAL A 63 7.80 14.67 -1.33
CA VAL A 63 7.10 13.84 -2.32
C VAL A 63 8.14 13.13 -3.16
N ASP A 64 8.10 11.81 -3.15
CA ASP A 64 8.89 10.95 -4.01
C ASP A 64 8.05 10.59 -5.24
N GLU A 65 8.30 11.23 -6.38
CA GLU A 65 7.46 11.11 -7.57
C GLU A 65 7.59 9.76 -8.29
N ASN A 66 8.63 8.99 -8.00
CA ASN A 66 9.07 7.88 -8.85
C ASN A 66 9.00 6.50 -8.16
N VAL A 67 8.04 6.30 -7.24
CA VAL A 67 7.88 5.02 -6.56
C VAL A 67 7.24 3.99 -7.48
N LYS A 68 7.98 2.92 -7.77
CA LYS A 68 7.48 1.78 -8.55
C LYS A 68 6.67 0.85 -7.64
N LEU A 69 5.44 0.51 -8.04
CA LEU A 69 4.59 -0.42 -7.29
C LEU A 69 4.96 -1.89 -7.52
N LYS A 70 6.24 -2.21 -7.38
CA LYS A 70 6.80 -3.54 -7.62
C LYS A 70 7.89 -3.86 -6.60
N VAL A 71 7.84 -5.09 -6.09
CA VAL A 71 8.85 -5.67 -5.20
C VAL A 71 9.90 -6.41 -6.05
N ALA A 72 11.16 -6.45 -5.59
CA ALA A 72 12.21 -7.21 -6.26
C ALA A 72 11.87 -8.71 -6.29
N GLY A 73 12.10 -9.37 -7.42
CA GLY A 73 11.56 -10.71 -7.72
C GLY A 73 11.88 -11.79 -6.70
N ASP A 74 13.05 -11.69 -6.05
CA ASP A 74 13.57 -12.70 -5.12
C ASP A 74 13.51 -12.25 -3.64
N SER A 75 12.90 -11.08 -3.37
CA SER A 75 12.78 -10.55 -2.01
C SER A 75 11.52 -11.07 -1.32
N LYS A 76 11.58 -11.21 0.01
CA LYS A 76 10.40 -11.51 0.85
C LYS A 76 9.64 -10.24 1.27
N ASP A 77 9.87 -9.14 0.58
CA ASP A 77 9.35 -7.83 0.95
C ASP A 77 7.88 -7.71 0.58
N ILE A 78 7.16 -6.86 1.33
CA ILE A 78 5.75 -6.56 1.07
C ILE A 78 5.64 -5.06 0.83
N LEU A 79 5.10 -4.70 -0.32
CA LEU A 79 4.71 -3.32 -0.60
C LEU A 79 3.30 -3.07 -0.07
N VAL A 80 3.15 -2.06 0.79
CA VAL A 80 1.90 -1.72 1.46
C VAL A 80 1.46 -0.30 1.13
N ASN A 81 0.14 -0.07 1.19
CA ASN A 81 -0.44 1.27 1.21
C ASN A 81 -0.92 1.58 2.63
N ASN A 82 -0.26 2.52 3.30
CA ASN A 82 -0.54 2.87 4.69
C ASN A 82 -1.84 3.67 4.76
N LEU A 83 -2.86 3.12 5.40
CA LEU A 83 -4.17 3.76 5.54
C LEU A 83 -4.26 4.66 6.79
N TYR A 84 -3.60 4.24 7.87
CA TYR A 84 -3.60 4.92 9.16
C TYR A 84 -2.22 4.83 9.80
N LEU A 85 -1.89 5.82 10.62
CA LEU A 85 -0.66 5.88 11.42
C LEU A 85 -1.04 6.17 12.87
N SER A 86 -0.44 5.46 13.82
CA SER A 86 -0.57 5.79 15.23
C SER A 86 0.42 6.89 15.63
N CYS A 87 0.06 7.66 16.65
CA CYS A 87 0.92 8.66 17.28
C CYS A 87 1.10 8.27 18.74
N ASP A 88 2.07 7.39 19.01
CA ASP A 88 2.27 6.84 20.34
C ASP A 88 3.33 7.61 21.13
N PRO A 89 3.16 7.85 22.45
CA PRO A 89 4.12 8.62 23.24
C PRO A 89 5.56 8.09 23.21
N TYR A 90 5.74 6.78 23.03
CA TYR A 90 7.07 6.17 22.96
C TYR A 90 7.87 6.62 21.73
N MET A 91 7.21 7.08 20.66
CA MET A 91 7.88 7.53 19.44
C MET A 91 8.86 8.67 19.71
N ARG A 92 8.60 9.49 20.74
CA ARG A 92 9.51 10.54 21.20
C ARG A 92 10.90 10.02 21.59
N LEU A 93 11.01 8.78 22.07
CA LEU A 93 12.31 8.23 22.49
C LEU A 93 13.26 8.07 21.28
N TRP A 94 12.70 7.85 20.09
CA TRP A 94 13.43 7.71 18.83
C TRP A 94 13.84 9.04 18.20
N THR A 95 13.27 10.17 18.63
CA THR A 95 13.59 11.48 18.07
C THR A 95 14.86 12.09 18.67
N THR A 96 15.49 11.43 19.65
CA THR A 96 16.69 11.92 20.35
C THR A 96 17.92 11.10 19.97
N ASN A 97 19.12 11.70 20.00
CA ASN A 97 20.39 11.01 19.72
C ASN A 97 20.85 10.09 20.87
N ARG A 98 19.91 9.65 21.72
CA ARG A 98 20.13 8.83 22.91
C ARG A 98 19.37 7.51 22.82
N SER A 99 18.77 7.21 21.67
CA SER A 99 17.92 6.04 21.48
C SER A 99 18.64 4.73 21.81
N SER A 100 19.91 4.57 21.40
CA SER A 100 20.73 3.40 21.72
C SER A 100 20.96 3.23 23.22
N GLU A 101 21.10 4.31 23.99
CA GLU A 101 21.24 4.26 25.44
C GLU A 101 19.90 3.96 26.13
N ILE A 102 18.80 4.49 25.60
CA ILE A 102 17.44 4.28 26.13
C ILE A 102 16.97 2.83 25.91
N PHE A 103 17.27 2.27 24.73
CA PHE A 103 16.79 0.94 24.33
C PHE A 103 17.83 -0.17 24.48
N GLY A 104 19.10 0.18 24.70
CA GLY A 104 20.20 -0.77 24.93
C GLY A 104 19.93 -1.88 25.94
N PRO A 105 19.28 -1.64 27.10
CA PRO A 105 18.98 -2.71 28.05
C PRO A 105 17.84 -3.66 27.62
N TYR A 106 17.11 -3.32 26.55
CA TYR A 106 15.98 -4.11 26.02
C TYR A 106 16.29 -4.81 24.69
N THR A 107 17.44 -4.52 24.09
CA THR A 107 17.95 -5.24 22.92
C THR A 107 18.82 -6.40 23.40
N LEU A 108 18.34 -7.63 23.23
CA LEU A 108 19.06 -8.90 23.48
C LEU A 108 20.23 -9.10 22.51
#